data_AF-A0A090WWX5-F1
#
_entry.id   AF-A0A090WWX5-F1
#
_cell.length_a   1.000
_cell.length_b   1.000
_cell.length_c   1.000
_cell.angle_alpha   90.00
_cell.angle_beta   90.00
_cell.angle_gamma   90.00
#
_symmetry.space_group_name_H-M   'P 1'
#
loop_
_entity.id
_entity.type
_entity.pdbx_description
1 polymer ?
#
loop_
_entity_poly.entity_id
_entity_poly.type
_entity_poly.pdbx_seq_one_letter_code
_entity_poly.pdbx_strand_id
1 'polypeptide(L)'
;MYKKGNSFYWVFLIFFVPLIGCVIYLITQVYNKRDAEKITSEITHIINPTKKIKDLEKQLTFLESYQNRVNLADAYLANKDFNNAMPHYLKALQDGFENDFYVNSKLVETCFLAEDYNKAIFLCR
;
A
#
# COMPACT_ATOMS: atom_id res chain seq x y z
N MET A 1 -66.31 -25.53 -26.21
CA MET A 1 -66.02 -25.34 -24.78
C MET A 1 -64.60 -24.76 -24.65
N TYR A 2 -64.43 -23.44 -24.60
CA TYR A 2 -63.10 -22.81 -24.47
C TYR A 2 -62.89 -22.33 -23.02
N LYS A 3 -62.02 -23.01 -22.28
CA LYS A 3 -61.65 -22.69 -20.89
C LYS A 3 -60.70 -21.48 -20.89
N LYS A 4 -61.20 -20.34 -20.42
CA LYS A 4 -60.44 -19.10 -20.20
C LYS A 4 -59.70 -19.19 -18.86
N GLY A 5 -58.51 -19.79 -18.86
CA GLY A 5 -57.77 -20.15 -17.64
C GLY A 5 -56.39 -19.51 -17.48
N ASN A 6 -56.06 -18.45 -18.22
CA ASN A 6 -54.69 -17.89 -18.17
C ASN A 6 -54.59 -16.36 -18.37
N SER A 7 -55.60 -15.61 -17.92
CA SER A 7 -55.63 -14.14 -18.11
C SER A 7 -54.83 -13.36 -17.06
N PHE A 8 -54.56 -13.94 -15.89
CA PHE A 8 -53.95 -13.22 -14.76
C PHE A 8 -52.42 -13.24 -14.75
N TYR A 9 -51.78 -14.23 -15.38
CA TYR A 9 -50.32 -14.34 -15.42
C TYR A 9 -49.65 -13.18 -16.17
N TRP A 10 -50.27 -12.71 -17.25
CA TRP A 10 -49.76 -11.55 -18.01
C TRP A 10 -49.82 -10.24 -17.21
N VAL A 11 -50.84 -10.08 -16.37
CA VAL A 11 -50.97 -8.89 -15.49
C VAL A 11 -49.88 -8.90 -14.42
N PHE A 12 -49.61 -10.07 -13.83
CA PHE A 12 -48.53 -10.23 -12.85
C PHE A 12 -47.15 -9.99 -13.48
N LEU A 13 -46.93 -10.47 -14.71
CA LEU A 13 -45.70 -10.22 -15.46
C LEU A 13 -45.46 -8.72 -15.66
N ILE A 14 -46.48 -7.97 -16.13
CA ILE A 14 -46.36 -6.53 -16.37
C ILE A 14 -46.13 -5.76 -15.06
N PHE A 15 -46.71 -6.22 -13.95
CA PHE A 15 -46.55 -5.56 -12.64
C PHE A 15 -45.17 -5.82 -12.01
N PHE A 16 -44.60 -7.03 -12.17
CA PHE A 16 -43.34 -7.40 -11.54
C PHE A 16 -42.10 -6.99 -12.33
N VAL A 17 -42.18 -6.86 -13.65
CA VAL A 17 -41.06 -6.39 -14.50
C VAL A 17 -40.43 -5.07 -14.02
N PRO A 18 -41.20 -3.99 -13.76
CA PRO A 18 -40.62 -2.74 -13.25
C PRO A 18 -40.04 -2.90 -11.83
N LEU A 19 -40.66 -3.73 -10.99
CA LEU A 19 -40.23 -3.97 -9.62
C LEU A 19 -38.87 -4.71 -9.58
N ILE A 20 -38.69 -5.70 -10.44
CA ILE A 20 -37.41 -6.41 -10.62
C ILE A 20 -36.34 -5.45 -11.14
N GLY A 21 -36.67 -4.55 -12.08
CA GLY A 21 -35.76 -3.52 -12.56
C GLY A 21 -35.25 -2.59 -11.46
N CYS A 22 -36.15 -2.12 -10.59
CA CYS A 22 -35.79 -1.31 -9.42
C CYS A 22 -34.88 -2.07 -8.44
N VAL A 23 -35.18 -3.35 -8.17
CA VAL A 23 -34.36 -4.19 -7.29
C VAL A 23 -32.96 -4.41 -7.87
N ILE A 24 -32.84 -4.71 -9.17
CA ILE A 24 -31.54 -4.85 -9.84
C ILE A 24 -30.75 -3.54 -9.74
N TYR A 25 -31.38 -2.39 -10.01
CA TYR A 25 -30.73 -1.08 -9.93
C TYR A 25 -30.24 -0.76 -8.52
N LEU A 26 -31.05 -1.04 -7.49
CA LEU A 26 -30.63 -0.86 -6.10
C LEU A 26 -29.45 -1.77 -5.74
N ILE A 27 -29.47 -3.03 -6.16
CA ILE A 27 -28.37 -3.97 -5.88
C ILE A 27 -27.10 -3.51 -6.59
N THR A 28 -27.14 -3.20 -7.90
CA THR A 28 -25.95 -2.80 -8.65
C THR A 28 -25.40 -1.45 -8.21
N GLN A 29 -26.26 -0.46 -7.92
CA GLN A 29 -25.83 0.89 -7.58
C GLN A 29 -25.40 1.04 -6.12
N VAL A 30 -26.03 0.32 -5.18
CA VAL A 30 -25.72 0.44 -3.74
C VAL A 30 -24.54 -0.45 -3.34
N TYR A 31 -24.42 -1.66 -3.90
CA TYR A 31 -23.27 -2.52 -3.60
C TYR A 31 -21.99 -1.97 -4.23
N ASN A 32 -22.02 -1.55 -5.50
CA ASN A 32 -20.82 -1.02 -6.18
C ASN A 32 -20.23 0.23 -5.48
N LYS A 33 -21.06 1.07 -4.87
CA LYS A 33 -20.58 2.23 -4.08
C LYS A 33 -19.96 1.84 -2.73
N ARG A 34 -20.52 0.83 -2.04
CA ARG A 34 -19.99 0.36 -0.74
C ARG A 34 -18.75 -0.50 -0.91
N ASP A 35 -18.69 -1.30 -1.97
CA ASP A 35 -17.56 -2.15 -2.28
C ASP A 35 -16.38 -1.34 -2.80
N ALA A 36 -16.59 -0.30 -3.63
CA ALA A 36 -15.51 0.58 -4.08
C ALA A 36 -14.78 1.30 -2.92
N GLU A 37 -15.50 1.73 -1.88
CA GLU A 37 -14.92 2.36 -0.68
C GLU A 37 -14.22 1.35 0.24
N LYS A 38 -14.74 0.12 0.38
CA LYS A 38 -14.10 -0.92 1.21
C LYS A 38 -12.88 -1.56 0.54
N ILE A 39 -12.93 -1.76 -0.77
CA ILE A 39 -11.84 -2.30 -1.58
C ILE A 39 -10.62 -1.35 -1.53
N THR A 40 -10.84 -0.04 -1.52
CA THR A 40 -9.73 0.93 -1.40
C THR A 40 -9.15 0.98 0.02
N SER A 41 -9.93 0.76 1.08
CA SER A 41 -9.37 0.72 2.44
C SER A 41 -8.59 -0.56 2.75
N GLU A 42 -9.05 -1.73 2.32
CA GLU A 42 -8.37 -3.00 2.64
C GLU A 42 -7.17 -3.31 1.72
N ILE A 43 -7.18 -2.85 0.47
CA ILE A 43 -6.02 -3.03 -0.44
C ILE A 43 -4.82 -2.15 -0.03
N THR A 44 -5.05 -1.05 0.69
CA THR A 44 -3.95 -0.18 1.13
C THR A 44 -3.05 -0.81 2.20
N HIS A 45 -3.48 -1.90 2.83
CA HIS A 45 -2.71 -2.53 3.89
C HIS A 45 -1.75 -3.62 3.38
N ILE A 46 -1.88 -4.08 2.13
CA ILE A 46 -1.13 -5.25 1.65
C ILE A 46 -0.02 -4.91 0.64
N ILE A 47 -0.18 -3.94 -0.29
CA ILE A 47 0.85 -3.76 -1.36
C ILE A 47 0.98 -2.31 -1.82
N ASN A 48 1.45 -1.41 -0.96
CA ASN A 48 2.10 -0.21 -1.48
C ASN A 48 3.33 0.18 -0.65
N PRO A 49 4.45 -0.55 -0.78
CA PRO A 49 5.72 -0.17 -0.15
C PRO A 49 6.09 1.29 -0.45
N THR A 50 5.71 1.80 -1.62
CA THR A 50 5.91 3.20 -2.02
C THR A 50 5.08 4.19 -1.21
N LYS A 51 3.88 3.82 -0.73
CA LYS A 51 3.10 4.68 0.16
C LYS A 51 3.77 4.79 1.53
N LYS A 52 4.27 3.67 2.07
CA LYS A 52 5.01 3.66 3.34
C LYS A 52 6.25 4.54 3.28
N ILE A 53 7.02 4.47 2.18
CA ILE A 53 8.18 5.35 1.95
C ILE A 53 7.75 6.82 1.95
N LYS A 54 6.71 7.20 1.19
CA LYS A 54 6.21 8.58 1.16
C LYS A 54 5.75 9.09 2.51
N ASP A 55 5.13 8.25 3.32
CA ASP A 55 4.69 8.63 4.66
C ASP A 55 5.89 8.84 5.60
N LEU A 56 6.95 8.02 5.47
CA LEU A 56 8.20 8.17 6.22
C LEU A 56 9.03 9.38 5.76
N GLU A 57 9.07 9.68 4.46
CA GLU A 57 9.69 10.89 3.90
C GLU A 57 9.05 12.15 4.50
N LYS A 58 7.71 12.17 4.57
CA LYS A 58 6.98 13.27 5.22
C LYS A 58 7.29 13.38 6.70
N GLN A 59 7.37 12.25 7.42
CA GLN A 59 7.73 12.24 8.84
C GLN A 59 9.15 12.78 9.06
N LEU A 60 10.11 12.39 8.23
CA LEU A 60 11.48 12.89 8.30
C LEU A 60 11.56 14.39 7.98
N THR A 61 10.78 14.86 7.00
CA THR A 61 10.70 16.29 6.64
C THR A 61 10.06 17.12 7.76
N PHE A 62 9.05 16.57 8.43
CA PHE A 62 8.37 17.23 9.55
C PHE A 62 9.25 17.27 10.81
N LEU A 63 9.97 16.17 11.07
CA LEU A 63 10.89 16.05 12.20
C LEU A 63 12.10 15.24 11.77
N GLU A 64 13.22 15.94 11.57
CA GLU A 64 14.50 15.34 11.24
C GLU A 64 15.11 14.69 12.49
N SER A 65 14.79 13.42 12.70
CA SER A 65 15.32 12.62 13.82
C SER A 65 16.08 11.41 13.32
N TYR A 66 17.03 10.94 14.14
CA TYR A 66 17.78 9.72 13.90
C TYR A 66 16.86 8.54 13.60
N GLN A 67 15.88 8.28 14.46
CA GLN A 67 14.95 7.17 14.29
C GLN A 67 14.09 7.29 13.03
N ASN A 68 13.61 8.49 12.69
CA ASN A 68 12.82 8.70 11.47
C ASN A 68 13.66 8.43 10.22
N ARG A 69 14.94 8.78 10.25
CA ARG A 69 15.86 8.53 9.14
C ARG A 69 16.16 7.05 8.97
N VAL A 70 16.41 6.34 10.07
CA VAL A 70 16.61 4.88 10.07
C VAL A 70 15.36 4.16 9.58
N ASN A 71 14.17 4.56 10.03
CA ASN A 71 12.91 3.98 9.57
C ASN A 71 12.70 4.16 8.06
N LEU A 72 13.06 5.34 7.52
CA LEU A 72 13.00 5.61 6.09
C LEU A 72 14.01 4.73 5.32
N ALA A 73 15.23 4.60 5.82
CA ALA A 73 16.25 3.73 5.23
C ALA A 73 15.81 2.25 5.20
N ASP A 74 15.25 1.75 6.31
CA ASP A 74 14.68 0.40 6.42
C ASP A 74 13.56 0.17 5.40
N ALA A 75 12.72 1.18 5.14
CA ALA A 75 11.67 1.10 4.15
C ALA A 75 12.19 1.03 2.71
N TYR A 76 13.26 1.80 2.38
CA TYR A 76 13.93 1.68 1.08
C TYR A 76 14.62 0.33 0.92
N LEU A 77 15.28 -0.17 1.97
CA LEU A 77 15.92 -1.49 1.97
C LEU A 77 14.90 -2.61 1.71
N ALA A 78 13.75 -2.56 2.39
CA ALA A 78 12.65 -3.50 2.17
C ALA A 78 12.07 -3.42 0.74
N ASN A 79 12.16 -2.25 0.10
CA ASN A 79 11.76 -2.03 -1.30
C ASN A 79 12.87 -2.39 -2.31
N LYS A 80 14.00 -2.96 -1.85
CA LYS A 80 15.20 -3.26 -2.66
C LYS A 80 15.83 -2.02 -3.33
N ASP A 81 15.55 -0.85 -2.79
CA ASP A 81 16.09 0.41 -3.29
C ASP A 81 17.34 0.79 -2.49
N PHE A 82 18.43 0.07 -2.77
CA PHE A 82 19.68 0.20 -2.03
C PHE A 82 20.36 1.56 -2.25
N ASN A 83 20.15 2.15 -3.44
CA ASN A 83 20.71 3.46 -3.79
C ASN A 83 20.15 4.58 -2.90
N ASN A 84 18.85 4.52 -2.56
CA ASN A 84 18.23 5.47 -1.64
C ASN A 84 18.43 5.08 -0.18
N ALA A 85 18.45 3.78 0.17
CA ALA A 85 18.64 3.34 1.56
C ALA A 85 20.02 3.73 2.13
N MET A 86 21.08 3.52 1.35
CA MET A 86 22.47 3.73 1.78
C MET A 86 22.78 5.16 2.29
N PRO A 87 22.48 6.25 1.57
CA PRO A 87 22.74 7.60 2.06
C PRO A 87 21.97 7.94 3.34
N HIS A 88 20.77 7.38 3.54
CA HIS A 88 20.01 7.57 4.77
C HIS A 88 20.65 6.87 5.97
N TYR A 89 21.15 5.64 5.81
CA TYR A 89 21.92 4.97 6.86
C TYR A 89 23.24 5.68 7.17
N LEU A 90 23.97 6.13 6.15
CA LEU A 90 25.22 6.89 6.33
C LEU A 90 25.01 8.18 7.11
N LYS A 91 23.98 8.92 6.74
CA LYS A 91 23.64 10.16 7.42
C LYS A 91 23.15 9.90 8.85
N ALA A 92 22.43 8.81 9.07
CA ALA A 92 22.06 8.37 10.42
C ALA A 92 23.31 8.05 11.27
N LEU A 93 24.30 7.36 10.71
CA LEU A 93 25.55 7.03 11.41
C LEU A 93 26.36 8.29 11.77
N GLN A 94 26.38 9.29 10.89
CA GLN A 94 27.05 10.58 11.15
C GLN A 94 26.35 11.44 12.20
N ASP A 95 25.02 11.50 12.16
CA ASP A 95 24.23 12.35 13.06
C ASP A 95 23.92 11.66 14.41
N GLY A 96 24.08 10.34 14.47
CA GLY A 96 23.80 9.50 15.62
C GLY A 96 25.04 9.17 16.45
N PHE A 97 24.91 8.15 17.30
CA PHE A 97 26.04 7.62 18.04
C PHE A 97 26.93 6.82 17.06
N GLU A 98 28.22 7.16 16.99
CA GLU A 98 29.24 6.51 16.12
C GLU A 98 29.34 4.98 16.29
N ASN A 99 28.60 4.39 17.23
CA ASN A 99 28.63 2.98 17.57
C ASN A 99 27.25 2.30 17.56
N ASP A 100 26.29 2.85 16.80
CA ASP A 100 25.02 2.15 16.62
C ASP A 100 25.22 0.88 15.76
N PHE A 101 25.32 -0.24 16.47
CA PHE A 101 25.48 -1.57 15.90
C PHE A 101 24.36 -1.91 14.91
N TYR A 102 23.14 -1.44 15.14
CA TYR A 102 22.01 -1.71 14.25
C TYR A 102 22.23 -1.04 12.89
N VAL A 103 22.50 0.26 12.85
CA VAL A 103 22.71 0.98 11.58
C VAL A 103 23.95 0.48 10.85
N ASN A 104 25.04 0.18 11.57
CA ASN A 104 26.22 -0.43 10.97
C ASN A 104 25.91 -1.79 10.32
N SER A 105 25.18 -2.67 11.01
CA SER A 105 24.79 -3.97 10.44
C SER A 105 23.89 -3.83 9.21
N LYS A 106 22.94 -2.90 9.23
CA LYS A 106 22.04 -2.61 8.11
C LYS A 106 22.76 -1.97 6.93
N LEU A 107 23.73 -1.12 7.17
CA LEU A 107 24.57 -0.55 6.13
C LEU A 107 25.39 -1.64 5.43
N VAL A 108 26.01 -2.56 6.18
CA VAL A 108 26.74 -3.70 5.63
C VAL A 108 25.81 -4.61 4.80
N GLU A 109 24.61 -4.92 5.32
CA GLU A 109 23.58 -5.68 4.61
C GLU A 109 23.19 -5.01 3.28
N THR A 110 22.91 -3.70 3.32
CA THR A 110 22.53 -2.91 2.14
C THR A 110 23.65 -2.90 1.10
N CYS A 111 24.89 -2.71 1.53
CA CYS A 111 26.08 -2.75 0.67
C CYS A 111 26.28 -4.10 -0.01
N PHE A 112 26.07 -5.20 0.72
CA PHE A 112 26.15 -6.55 0.18
C PHE A 112 25.07 -6.81 -0.88
N LEU A 113 23.83 -6.42 -0.58
CA LEU A 113 22.70 -6.60 -1.50
C LEU A 113 22.76 -5.70 -2.74
N ALA A 114 23.43 -4.55 -2.65
CA ALA A 114 23.62 -3.64 -3.77
C ALA A 114 24.62 -4.17 -4.82
N GLU A 115 25.36 -5.24 -4.53
CA GLU A 115 26.51 -5.75 -5.33
C GLU A 115 27.58 -4.68 -5.65
N ASP A 116 27.46 -3.49 -5.06
CA ASP A 116 28.29 -2.32 -5.29
C ASP A 116 29.44 -2.31 -4.26
N TYR A 117 30.23 -3.39 -4.30
CA TYR A 117 31.33 -3.68 -3.35
C TYR A 117 32.35 -2.52 -3.25
N ASN A 118 32.47 -1.69 -4.29
CA ASN A 118 33.40 -0.56 -4.31
C ASN A 118 33.03 0.55 -3.31
N LYS A 119 31.73 0.83 -3.09
CA LYS A 119 31.30 1.82 -2.08
C LYS A 119 31.37 1.26 -0.67
N ALA A 120 31.09 -0.04 -0.51
CA ALA A 120 31.19 -0.73 0.77
C ALA A 120 32.60 -0.68 1.37
N ILE A 121 33.62 -0.89 0.53
CA ILE A 121 35.04 -0.87 0.96
C ILE A 121 35.50 0.53 1.35
N PHE A 122 34.97 1.58 0.70
CA PHE A 122 35.29 2.97 1.06
C PHE A 122 34.62 3.41 2.37
N LEU A 123 33.44 2.88 2.66
CA LEU A 123 32.65 3.24 3.85
C LEU A 123 33.10 2.51 5.13
N CYS A 124 33.70 1.34 5.01
CA CYS A 124 34.24 0.56 6.14
C CYS A 124 35.68 0.96 6.55
N ARG A 125 36.23 2.04 6.01
CA ARG A 125 37.59 2.52 6.32
C ARG A 125 37.55 3.80 7.15
#